data_AF-A0A510IVI8-F1
#
_entry.id   AF-A0A510IVI8-F1
#
_cell.length_a   1.000
_cell.length_b   1.000
_cell.length_c   1.000
_cell.angle_alpha   90.00
_cell.angle_beta   90.00
_cell.angle_gamma   90.00
#
_symmetry.space_group_name_H-M   'P 1'
#
loop_
_entity.id
_entity.type
_entity.pdbx_description
1 polymer ?
#
loop_
_entity_poly.entity_id
_entity_poly.type
_entity_poly.pdbx_seq_one_letter_code
_entity_poly.pdbx_strand_id
1 'polypeptide(L)'
;MATDIPPSIGCDSKFISADQPIVIPGLPGIIREYQYFPEHYHDSLFCSLGIHFPEDIQKAVTKRKAEFLAGRYSAQQALRQIGCSNFQVPIGTQRSPQWPEGIKGAITHSGNRALCALSKNLELLGIDYELPIPSPTAIEIQRNIVTDSEAQRLSRLDKEMSHWLTIAFSIKESLFKALHPIVNQYFDFLDAEIIEVIPESQSISLSLTRTLCPEAKRGQVLHGSYHPHRDGFFTLVGYSPKN
;
A
#
# COMPACT_ATOMS: atom_id res chain seq x y z
N MET A 1 -29.23 -7.00 34.24
CA MET A 1 -28.11 -6.07 33.98
C MET A 1 -27.91 -6.06 32.48
N ALA A 2 -28.44 -5.04 31.81
CA ALA A 2 -28.30 -4.87 30.38
C ALA A 2 -26.87 -4.39 30.12
N THR A 3 -26.11 -5.11 29.30
CA THR A 3 -24.81 -4.69 28.80
C THR A 3 -25.06 -3.70 27.66
N ASP A 4 -24.78 -2.43 27.92
CA ASP A 4 -24.76 -1.38 26.90
C ASP A 4 -23.65 -1.69 25.88
N ILE A 5 -24.06 -2.26 24.75
CA ILE A 5 -23.24 -2.31 23.54
C ILE A 5 -23.30 -0.87 22.97
N PRO A 6 -22.18 -0.14 22.86
CA PRO A 6 -22.20 1.17 22.25
C PRO A 6 -22.72 1.05 20.80
N PRO A 7 -23.54 2.00 20.33
CA PRO A 7 -24.10 1.94 19.00
C PRO A 7 -22.96 1.87 17.98
N SER A 8 -23.09 0.94 17.03
CA SER A 8 -22.27 0.94 15.82
C SER A 8 -22.36 2.33 15.22
N ILE A 9 -21.25 3.08 15.22
CA ILE A 9 -21.16 4.36 14.50
C ILE A 9 -21.28 3.98 13.03
N GLY A 10 -22.52 3.99 12.54
CA GLY A 10 -22.85 3.88 11.14
C GLY A 10 -22.10 4.97 10.40
N CYS A 11 -21.56 4.60 9.25
CA CYS A 11 -20.82 5.48 8.36
C CYS A 11 -21.80 6.49 7.71
N ASP A 12 -22.37 7.41 8.50
CA ASP A 12 -23.19 8.53 8.01
C ASP A 12 -22.34 9.72 7.55
N SER A 13 -21.04 9.51 7.37
CA SER A 13 -20.18 10.49 6.74
C SER A 13 -20.21 10.30 5.23
N LYS A 14 -20.64 11.33 4.50
CA LYS A 14 -20.51 11.39 3.03
C LYS A 14 -19.05 11.36 2.56
N PHE A 15 -18.08 11.48 3.48
CA PHE A 15 -16.66 11.48 3.17
C PHE A 15 -16.11 10.12 2.75
N ILE A 16 -16.61 9.00 3.28
CA ILE A 16 -16.03 7.67 3.02
C ILE A 16 -17.11 6.63 2.76
N SER A 17 -16.84 5.75 1.79
CA SER A 17 -17.78 4.69 1.40
C SER A 17 -17.87 3.59 2.45
N ALA A 18 -18.83 2.68 2.25
CA ALA A 18 -18.83 1.39 2.94
C ALA A 18 -17.57 0.58 2.61
N ASP A 19 -17.27 -0.40 3.49
CA ASP A 19 -16.15 -1.34 3.33
C ASP A 19 -16.25 -2.14 2.04
N GLN A 20 -15.15 -2.22 1.31
CA GLN A 20 -15.00 -3.07 0.13
C GLN A 20 -13.82 -4.03 0.35
N PRO A 21 -14.06 -5.28 0.82
CA PRO A 21 -12.98 -6.26 0.94
C PRO A 21 -12.45 -6.66 -0.44
N ILE A 22 -11.13 -6.73 -0.56
CA ILE A 22 -10.45 -7.31 -1.72
C ILE A 22 -9.95 -8.70 -1.32
N VAL A 23 -10.41 -9.72 -2.04
CA VAL A 23 -10.05 -11.12 -1.80
C VAL A 23 -9.06 -11.57 -2.86
N ILE A 24 -7.88 -12.01 -2.42
CA ILE A 24 -6.85 -12.56 -3.29
C ILE A 24 -6.66 -14.02 -2.91
N PRO A 25 -6.92 -14.97 -3.82
CA PRO A 25 -6.70 -16.38 -3.55
C PRO A 25 -5.27 -16.65 -3.05
N GLY A 26 -5.16 -17.30 -1.90
CA GLY A 26 -3.88 -17.70 -1.33
C GLY A 26 -3.12 -16.63 -0.55
N LEU A 27 -3.59 -15.37 -0.50
CA LEU A 27 -2.99 -14.36 0.38
C LEU A 27 -3.34 -14.68 1.84
N PRO A 28 -2.35 -14.92 2.73
CA PRO A 28 -2.61 -15.21 4.13
C PRO A 28 -2.84 -13.91 4.92
N GLY A 29 -3.86 -13.14 4.55
CA GLY A 29 -4.14 -11.81 5.10
C GLY A 29 -5.47 -11.24 4.62
N ILE A 30 -5.72 -9.97 4.94
CA ILE A 30 -6.90 -9.24 4.48
C ILE A 30 -6.50 -7.94 3.80
N ILE A 31 -7.31 -7.50 2.84
CA ILE A 31 -7.20 -6.18 2.22
C ILE A 31 -8.56 -5.51 2.31
N ARG A 32 -8.59 -4.29 2.83
CA ARG A 32 -9.78 -3.46 2.94
C ARG A 32 -9.60 -2.20 2.12
N GLU A 33 -10.58 -1.92 1.29
CA GLU A 33 -10.63 -0.74 0.44
C GLU A 33 -11.79 0.17 0.85
N TYR A 34 -11.53 1.46 0.75
CA TYR A 34 -12.54 2.51 0.89
C TYR A 34 -12.34 3.56 -0.19
N GLN A 35 -13.45 4.01 -0.79
CA GLN A 35 -13.45 5.23 -1.59
C GLN A 35 -13.74 6.42 -0.66
N TYR A 36 -13.02 7.53 -0.84
CA TYR A 36 -13.27 8.77 -0.10
C TYR A 36 -13.53 9.95 -1.04
N PHE A 37 -14.19 10.98 -0.50
CA PHE A 37 -14.71 12.13 -1.24
C PHE A 37 -14.16 13.42 -0.62
N PRO A 38 -13.01 13.93 -1.11
CA PRO A 38 -12.36 15.12 -0.56
C PRO A 38 -13.24 16.36 -0.46
N GLU A 39 -14.24 16.50 -1.33
CA GLU A 39 -15.25 17.58 -1.32
C GLU A 39 -16.13 17.57 -0.06
N HIS A 40 -16.20 16.45 0.64
CA HIS A 40 -16.93 16.29 1.90
C HIS A 40 -16.00 16.30 3.12
N TYR A 41 -14.71 16.61 2.94
CA TYR A 41 -13.75 16.66 4.02
C TYR A 41 -13.96 17.88 4.93
N HIS A 42 -13.87 17.64 6.24
CA HIS A 42 -13.73 18.67 7.27
C HIS A 42 -12.93 18.13 8.46
N ASP A 43 -12.18 19.00 9.16
CA ASP A 43 -11.27 18.61 10.24
C ASP A 43 -11.96 17.86 11.40
N SER A 44 -13.25 18.11 11.65
CA SER A 44 -14.01 17.36 12.68
C SER A 44 -14.24 15.88 12.34
N LEU A 45 -14.01 15.45 11.09
CA LEU A 45 -14.10 14.03 10.70
C LEU A 45 -13.09 13.16 11.44
N PHE A 46 -11.93 13.71 11.84
CA PHE A 46 -10.97 12.98 12.66
C PHE A 46 -11.60 12.52 13.97
N CYS A 47 -12.32 13.41 14.65
CA CYS A 47 -13.03 13.08 15.89
C CYS A 47 -14.19 12.10 15.62
N SER A 48 -15.04 12.37 14.62
CA SER A 48 -16.22 11.54 14.35
C SER A 48 -15.87 10.11 13.91
N LEU A 49 -14.75 9.94 13.22
CA LEU A 49 -14.24 8.63 12.78
C LEU A 49 -13.27 8.00 13.80
N GLY A 50 -13.03 8.67 14.94
CA GLY A 50 -12.14 8.17 15.98
C GLY A 50 -10.70 7.99 15.52
N ILE A 51 -10.18 8.90 14.69
CA ILE A 51 -8.81 8.92 14.17
C ILE A 51 -8.06 10.08 14.81
N HIS A 52 -6.88 9.81 15.38
CA HIS A 52 -6.00 10.86 15.89
C HIS A 52 -5.62 11.86 14.79
N PHE A 53 -5.59 13.16 15.13
CA PHE A 53 -5.27 14.25 14.21
C PHE A 53 -3.92 14.91 14.59
N PRO A 54 -2.78 14.42 14.07
CA PRO A 54 -1.46 14.94 14.43
C PRO A 54 -1.26 16.39 13.97
N GLU A 55 -0.48 17.16 14.73
CA GLU A 55 -0.18 18.58 14.41
C GLU A 55 0.38 18.78 13.00
N ASP A 56 1.26 17.89 12.53
CA ASP A 56 1.84 17.97 11.18
C ASP A 56 0.78 17.80 10.08
N ILE A 57 -0.27 17.02 10.35
CA ILE A 57 -1.40 16.85 9.43
C ILE A 57 -2.36 18.03 9.56
N GLN A 58 -2.54 18.61 10.75
CA GLN A 58 -3.37 19.81 10.95
C GLN A 58 -2.88 21.00 10.11
N LYS A 59 -1.56 21.12 9.92
CA LYS A 59 -0.93 22.17 9.10
C LYS A 59 -0.89 21.84 7.59
N ALA A 60 -1.25 20.63 7.19
CA ALA A 60 -1.19 20.20 5.80
C ALA A 60 -2.35 20.75 4.97
N VAL A 61 -2.19 20.75 3.65
CA VAL A 61 -3.29 21.08 2.72
C VAL A 61 -4.44 20.05 2.82
N THR A 62 -5.67 20.48 2.50
CA THR A 62 -6.89 19.66 2.60
C THR A 62 -6.76 18.29 1.95
N LYS A 63 -6.17 18.23 0.74
CA LYS A 63 -5.92 16.97 0.04
C LYS A 63 -5.15 15.98 0.90
N ARG A 64 -4.05 16.42 1.51
CA ARG A 64 -3.20 15.57 2.35
C ARG A 64 -3.90 15.15 3.64
N LYS A 65 -4.73 16.03 4.22
CA LYS A 65 -5.54 15.70 5.39
C LYS A 65 -6.57 14.60 5.09
N ALA A 66 -7.27 14.73 3.97
CA ALA A 66 -8.26 13.74 3.51
C ALA A 66 -7.61 12.38 3.23
N GLU A 67 -6.49 12.35 2.50
CA GLU A 67 -5.71 11.13 2.24
C GLU A 67 -5.27 10.43 3.54
N PHE A 68 -4.73 11.20 4.49
CA PHE A 68 -4.27 10.66 5.76
C PHE A 68 -5.43 10.07 6.56
N LEU A 69 -6.56 10.80 6.64
CA LEU A 69 -7.76 10.35 7.33
C LEU A 69 -8.30 9.06 6.72
N ALA A 70 -8.47 9.00 5.40
CA ALA A 70 -8.97 7.83 4.69
C ALA A 70 -8.05 6.61 4.87
N GLY A 71 -6.73 6.79 4.76
CA GLY A 71 -5.75 5.72 4.99
C GLY A 71 -5.70 5.23 6.44
N ARG A 72 -5.88 6.12 7.43
CA ARG A 72 -5.95 5.69 8.84
C ARG A 72 -7.27 5.05 9.20
N TYR A 73 -8.37 5.49 8.58
CA TYR A 73 -9.66 4.83 8.70
C TYR A 73 -9.61 3.41 8.12
N SER A 74 -9.05 3.22 6.92
CA SER A 74 -8.92 1.88 6.32
C SER A 74 -8.11 0.93 7.20
N ALA A 75 -7.01 1.43 7.80
CA ALA A 75 -6.22 0.67 8.77
C ALA A 75 -6.99 0.33 10.05
N GLN A 76 -7.74 1.28 10.62
CA GLN A 76 -8.56 1.06 11.80
C GLN A 76 -9.63 -0.03 11.54
N GLN A 77 -10.32 0.03 10.39
CA GLN A 77 -11.32 -0.99 10.07
C GLN A 77 -10.69 -2.36 9.80
N ALA A 78 -9.54 -2.42 9.13
CA ALA A 78 -8.82 -3.66 8.92
C ALA A 78 -8.38 -4.30 10.26
N LEU A 79 -7.88 -3.49 11.20
CA LEU A 79 -7.50 -3.93 12.55
C LEU A 79 -8.70 -4.45 13.35
N ARG A 80 -9.85 -3.76 13.29
CA ARG A 80 -11.10 -4.21 13.93
C ARG A 80 -11.51 -5.60 13.45
N GLN A 81 -11.39 -5.87 12.15
CA GLN A 81 -11.75 -7.16 11.54
C GLN A 81 -10.88 -8.33 12.04
N ILE A 82 -9.65 -8.07 12.48
CA ILE A 82 -8.74 -9.11 13.02
C ILE A 82 -8.67 -9.11 14.56
N GLY A 83 -9.60 -8.43 15.23
CA GLY A 83 -9.74 -8.40 16.69
C GLY A 83 -8.94 -7.31 17.41
N CYS A 84 -8.32 -6.38 16.69
CA CYS A 84 -7.49 -5.30 17.24
C CYS A 84 -8.23 -3.95 17.27
N SER A 85 -9.46 -3.91 17.81
CA SER A 85 -10.36 -2.75 17.67
C SER A 85 -9.91 -1.46 18.35
N ASN A 86 -9.07 -1.55 19.39
CA ASN A 86 -8.65 -0.42 20.21
C ASN A 86 -7.28 0.14 19.82
N PHE A 87 -6.67 -0.36 18.74
CA PHE A 87 -5.34 0.05 18.31
C PHE A 87 -5.44 1.12 17.21
N GLN A 88 -4.81 2.28 17.44
CA GLN A 88 -4.59 3.28 16.41
C GLN A 88 -3.14 3.18 15.93
N VAL A 89 -2.94 3.02 14.62
CA VAL A 89 -1.63 2.91 13.97
C VAL A 89 -0.85 4.23 14.10
N PRO A 90 0.19 4.30 14.96
CA PRO A 90 0.98 5.51 15.13
C PRO A 90 1.81 5.82 13.88
N ILE A 91 2.33 7.05 13.84
CA ILE A 91 3.34 7.46 12.86
C ILE A 91 4.71 7.23 13.51
N GLY A 92 5.50 6.34 12.93
CA GLY A 92 6.88 6.05 13.35
C GLY A 92 7.91 6.90 12.61
N THR A 93 9.16 6.44 12.68
CA THR A 93 10.29 7.04 11.96
C THR A 93 10.00 7.10 10.47
N GLN A 94 10.37 8.22 9.83
CA GLN A 94 10.15 8.45 8.40
C GLN A 94 8.68 8.25 7.96
N ARG A 95 7.73 8.51 8.87
CA ARG A 95 6.28 8.41 8.64
C ARG A 95 5.74 6.99 8.42
N SER A 96 6.53 5.96 8.72
CA SER A 96 6.11 4.56 8.63
C SER A 96 4.93 4.26 9.58
N PRO A 97 3.89 3.54 9.13
CA PRO A 97 2.84 3.07 10.04
C PRO A 97 3.41 2.04 11.02
N GLN A 98 3.12 2.22 12.31
CA GLN A 98 3.56 1.27 13.35
C GLN A 98 2.40 0.32 13.68
N TRP A 99 2.58 -0.96 13.33
CA TRP A 99 1.56 -1.99 13.48
C TRP A 99 1.61 -2.65 14.86
N PRO A 100 0.51 -3.26 15.33
CA PRO A 100 0.56 -4.08 16.54
C PRO A 100 1.55 -5.24 16.36
N GLU A 101 2.08 -5.73 17.49
CA GLU A 101 2.97 -6.88 17.50
C GLU A 101 2.36 -8.10 16.79
N GLY A 102 3.18 -8.81 16.02
CA GLY A 102 2.76 -9.99 15.24
C GLY A 102 1.89 -9.67 14.02
N ILE A 103 1.66 -8.41 13.69
CA ILE A 103 0.90 -7.99 12.50
C ILE A 103 1.82 -7.19 11.58
N LYS A 104 1.89 -7.62 10.32
CA LYS A 104 2.43 -6.81 9.23
C LYS A 104 1.29 -6.10 8.53
N GLY A 105 1.56 -4.89 8.07
CA GLY A 105 0.58 -4.12 7.34
C GLY A 105 1.19 -3.09 6.42
N ALA A 106 0.38 -2.62 5.49
CA ALA A 106 0.72 -1.50 4.64
C ALA A 106 -0.56 -0.73 4.29
N ILE A 107 -0.40 0.59 4.15
CA ILE A 107 -1.47 1.52 3.78
C ILE A 107 -1.04 2.17 2.47
N THR A 108 -1.98 2.29 1.54
CA THR A 108 -1.80 3.08 0.33
C THR A 108 -3.04 3.92 0.07
N HIS A 109 -2.85 5.02 -0.65
CA HIS A 109 -3.92 5.88 -1.14
C HIS A 109 -3.48 6.47 -2.48
N SER A 110 -4.37 6.45 -3.47
CA SER A 110 -4.17 7.09 -4.77
C SER A 110 -5.53 7.42 -5.37
N GLY A 111 -5.60 8.55 -6.08
CA GLY A 111 -6.86 9.16 -6.49
C GLY A 111 -7.78 9.43 -5.30
N ASN A 112 -8.91 8.72 -5.27
CA ASN A 112 -9.94 8.80 -4.21
C ASN A 112 -10.11 7.46 -3.48
N ARG A 113 -9.07 6.61 -3.46
CA ARG A 113 -9.12 5.28 -2.84
C ARG A 113 -8.05 5.15 -1.78
N ALA A 114 -8.41 4.50 -0.68
CA ALA A 114 -7.49 4.14 0.40
C ALA A 114 -7.61 2.64 0.69
N LEU A 115 -6.47 1.96 0.67
CA LEU A 115 -6.38 0.52 0.93
C LEU A 115 -5.50 0.27 2.15
N CYS A 116 -5.86 -0.76 2.92
CA CYS A 116 -5.01 -1.32 3.96
C CYS A 116 -4.93 -2.83 3.82
N ALA A 117 -3.71 -3.35 3.75
CA ALA A 117 -3.43 -4.79 3.80
C ALA A 117 -2.88 -5.15 5.18
N LEU A 118 -3.33 -6.27 5.76
CA LEU A 118 -2.83 -6.82 7.03
C LEU A 118 -2.58 -8.32 6.91
N SER A 119 -1.54 -8.82 7.58
CA SER A 119 -1.26 -10.25 7.72
C SER A 119 -0.57 -10.56 9.06
N LYS A 120 -0.86 -11.75 9.62
CA LYS A 120 -0.14 -12.34 10.78
C LYS A 120 0.88 -13.40 10.38
N ASN A 121 0.85 -13.84 9.12
CA ASN A 121 1.59 -15.02 8.65
C ASN A 121 2.66 -14.67 7.60
N LEU A 122 2.78 -13.38 7.26
CA LEU A 122 3.83 -12.87 6.40
C LEU A 122 4.90 -12.18 7.25
N GLU A 123 6.15 -12.33 6.85
CA GLU A 123 7.28 -11.62 7.46
C GLU A 123 7.38 -10.18 6.94
N LEU A 124 7.07 -10.00 5.66
CA LEU A 124 7.05 -8.72 4.97
C LEU A 124 5.72 -8.56 4.24
N LEU A 125 5.17 -7.34 4.28
CA LEU A 125 3.96 -7.00 3.55
C LEU A 125 4.01 -5.55 3.08
N GLY A 126 3.84 -5.35 1.79
CA GLY A 126 3.66 -4.06 1.16
C GLY A 126 2.49 -4.10 0.20
N ILE A 127 1.72 -3.01 0.16
CA ILE A 127 0.65 -2.79 -0.81
C ILE A 127 0.78 -1.39 -1.37
N ASP A 128 0.48 -1.29 -2.66
CA ASP A 128 0.36 -0.02 -3.33
C ASP A 128 -0.78 -0.06 -4.36
N TYR A 129 -1.39 1.09 -4.66
CA TYR A 129 -2.46 1.22 -5.64
C TYR A 129 -2.17 2.46 -6.49
N GLU A 130 -2.17 2.29 -7.80
CA GLU A 130 -1.90 3.38 -8.74
C GLU A 130 -2.87 3.42 -9.91
N LEU A 131 -3.15 4.65 -10.32
CA LEU A 131 -3.86 4.93 -11.57
C LEU A 131 -2.87 4.86 -12.75
N PRO A 132 -3.35 4.57 -13.98
CA PRO A 132 -2.50 4.53 -15.17
C PRO A 132 -1.72 5.83 -15.36
N ILE A 133 -0.40 5.72 -15.45
CA ILE A 133 0.48 6.84 -15.76
C ILE A 133 0.34 7.15 -17.25
N PRO A 134 -0.03 8.38 -17.65
CA PRO A 134 -0.14 8.75 -19.06
C PRO A 134 1.20 8.59 -19.79
N SER A 135 1.16 8.15 -21.05
CA SER A 135 2.39 7.89 -21.83
C SER A 135 3.40 9.04 -21.86
N PRO A 136 3.01 10.33 -22.01
CA PRO A 136 3.99 11.43 -21.95
C PRO A 136 4.73 11.48 -20.60
N THR A 137 4.00 11.37 -19.50
CA THR A 137 4.58 11.34 -18.15
C THR A 137 5.44 10.10 -17.95
N ALA A 138 5.01 8.94 -18.46
CA ALA A 138 5.76 7.70 -18.37
C ALA A 138 7.15 7.83 -19.03
N ILE A 139 7.25 8.46 -20.20
CA ILE A 139 8.52 8.72 -20.89
C ILE A 139 9.45 9.58 -20.02
N GLU A 140 8.93 10.62 -19.38
CA GLU A 140 9.71 11.55 -18.56
C GLU A 140 10.30 10.88 -17.32
N ILE A 141 9.53 10.02 -16.65
CA ILE A 141 9.93 9.41 -15.37
C ILE A 141 10.55 8.02 -15.51
N GLN A 142 10.55 7.41 -16.71
CA GLN A 142 10.95 6.02 -16.92
C GLN A 142 12.30 5.69 -16.27
N ARG A 143 13.33 6.50 -16.53
CA ARG A 143 14.70 6.27 -16.04
C ARG A 143 14.87 6.43 -14.53
N ASN A 144 13.89 7.05 -13.86
CA ASN A 144 13.89 7.16 -12.40
C ASN A 144 13.29 5.92 -11.75
N ILE A 145 12.48 5.15 -12.48
CA ILE A 145 11.72 4.01 -11.94
C ILE A 145 12.38 2.69 -12.35
N VAL A 146 12.79 2.56 -13.61
CA VAL A 146 13.31 1.31 -14.17
C VAL A 146 14.66 1.53 -14.85
N THR A 147 15.56 0.55 -14.73
CA THR A 147 16.81 0.52 -15.48
C THR A 147 16.56 0.22 -16.96
N ASP A 148 17.56 0.46 -17.82
CA ASP A 148 17.45 0.13 -19.25
C ASP A 148 17.22 -1.38 -19.47
N SER A 149 17.75 -2.23 -18.58
CA SER A 149 17.55 -3.68 -18.63
C SER A 149 16.11 -4.08 -18.29
N GLU A 150 15.54 -3.46 -17.25
CA GLU A 150 14.12 -3.60 -16.92
C GLU A 150 13.25 -3.10 -18.08
N ALA A 151 13.53 -1.91 -18.62
CA ALA A 151 12.79 -1.33 -19.73
C ALA A 151 12.80 -2.23 -20.97
N GLN A 152 13.94 -2.82 -21.32
CA GLN A 152 14.03 -3.76 -22.44
C GLN A 152 13.24 -5.06 -22.19
N ARG A 153 13.13 -5.50 -20.94
CA ARG A 153 12.34 -6.69 -20.58
C ARG A 153 10.85 -6.39 -20.66
N LEU A 154 10.42 -5.27 -20.07
CA LEU A 154 9.02 -4.85 -20.03
C LEU A 154 8.48 -4.53 -21.43
N SER A 155 9.31 -3.99 -22.33
CA SER A 155 8.89 -3.68 -23.72
C SER A 155 8.63 -4.92 -24.59
N ARG A 156 9.01 -6.13 -24.12
CA ARG A 156 8.73 -7.40 -24.80
C ARG A 156 7.40 -8.03 -24.40
N LEU A 157 6.73 -7.47 -23.39
CA LEU A 157 5.43 -7.93 -22.91
C LEU A 157 4.30 -7.37 -23.80
N ASP A 158 3.09 -7.88 -23.64
CA ASP A 158 1.94 -7.65 -24.55
C ASP A 158 1.22 -6.30 -24.36
N LYS A 159 1.82 -5.35 -23.64
CA LYS A 159 1.23 -4.03 -23.34
C LYS A 159 2.22 -2.90 -23.57
N GLU A 160 1.67 -1.70 -23.71
CA GLU A 160 2.42 -0.45 -23.81
C GLU A 160 3.37 -0.24 -22.63
N MET A 161 4.48 0.47 -22.88
CA MET A 161 5.46 0.75 -21.83
C MET A 161 4.86 1.52 -20.65
N SER A 162 3.93 2.45 -20.88
CA SER A 162 3.27 3.21 -19.81
C SER A 162 2.46 2.34 -18.85
N HIS A 163 1.85 1.27 -19.36
CA HIS A 163 1.15 0.27 -18.54
C HIS A 163 2.13 -0.45 -17.61
N TRP A 164 3.22 -0.98 -18.16
CA TRP A 164 4.23 -1.67 -17.37
C TRP A 164 5.01 -0.76 -16.44
N LEU A 165 5.21 0.50 -16.80
CA LEU A 165 5.84 1.49 -15.94
C LEU A 165 4.97 1.84 -14.75
N THR A 166 3.64 1.92 -14.93
CA THR A 166 2.69 2.10 -13.83
C THR A 166 2.79 0.93 -12.84
N ILE A 167 2.81 -0.29 -13.35
CA ILE A 167 2.97 -1.50 -12.53
C ILE A 167 4.34 -1.52 -11.85
N ALA A 168 5.42 -1.16 -12.56
CA ALA A 168 6.78 -1.12 -12.04
C ALA A 168 6.94 -0.10 -10.90
N PHE A 169 6.35 1.09 -11.07
CA PHE A 169 6.27 2.09 -10.01
C PHE A 169 5.57 1.51 -8.77
N SER A 170 4.36 0.98 -8.96
CA SER A 170 3.54 0.50 -7.85
C SER A 170 4.17 -0.69 -7.13
N ILE A 171 4.74 -1.66 -7.85
CA ILE A 171 5.35 -2.83 -7.22
C ILE A 171 6.62 -2.47 -6.44
N LYS A 172 7.38 -1.47 -6.89
CA LYS A 172 8.55 -0.98 -6.15
C LYS A 172 8.15 -0.13 -4.93
N GLU A 173 7.05 0.63 -4.98
CA GLU A 173 6.43 1.25 -3.80
C GLU A 173 5.94 0.19 -2.78
N SER A 174 5.33 -0.89 -3.27
CA SER A 174 4.98 -2.04 -2.44
C SER A 174 6.23 -2.67 -1.81
N LEU A 175 7.31 -2.86 -2.58
CA LEU A 175 8.58 -3.36 -2.05
C LEU A 175 9.16 -2.43 -0.98
N PHE A 176 9.12 -1.12 -1.21
CA PHE A 176 9.54 -0.11 -0.24
C PHE A 176 8.77 -0.28 1.07
N LYS A 177 7.44 -0.30 1.01
CA LYS A 177 6.59 -0.46 2.21
C LYS A 177 6.82 -1.79 2.93
N ALA A 178 7.12 -2.86 2.19
CA ALA A 178 7.41 -4.17 2.75
C ALA A 178 8.75 -4.21 3.51
N LEU A 179 9.80 -3.60 2.96
CA LEU A 179 11.16 -3.65 3.50
C LEU A 179 11.50 -2.51 4.45
N HIS A 180 10.87 -1.35 4.32
CA HIS A 180 11.16 -0.17 5.14
C HIS A 180 11.21 -0.45 6.65
N PRO A 181 10.32 -1.27 7.24
CA PRO A 181 10.38 -1.60 8.66
C PRO A 181 11.69 -2.28 9.12
N ILE A 182 12.35 -3.05 8.24
CA ILE A 182 13.62 -3.75 8.56
C ILE A 182 14.84 -2.99 8.06
N VAL A 183 14.72 -2.23 6.97
CA VAL A 183 15.82 -1.43 6.41
C VAL A 183 16.02 -0.14 7.21
N ASN A 184 14.93 0.48 7.69
CA ASN A 184 14.92 1.72 8.50
C ASN A 184 15.73 2.89 7.91
N GLN A 185 15.93 2.88 6.59
CA GLN A 185 16.56 3.95 5.83
C GLN A 185 15.92 4.01 4.44
N TYR A 186 16.07 5.15 3.77
CA TYR A 186 15.57 5.31 2.42
C TYR A 186 16.38 4.47 1.43
N PHE A 187 15.69 3.89 0.46
CA PHE A 187 16.24 3.26 -0.73
C PHE A 187 15.30 3.55 -1.89
N ASP A 188 15.86 3.65 -3.09
CA ASP A 188 15.19 4.20 -4.26
C ASP A 188 14.70 3.08 -5.19
N PHE A 189 13.94 3.44 -6.23
CA PHE A 189 13.42 2.51 -7.22
C PHE A 189 14.52 1.69 -7.91
N LEU A 190 15.68 2.29 -8.16
CA LEU A 190 16.80 1.61 -8.83
C LEU A 190 17.60 0.68 -7.89
N ASP A 191 17.27 0.64 -6.59
CA ASP A 191 17.85 -0.31 -5.64
C ASP A 191 17.23 -1.71 -5.73
N ALA A 192 16.20 -1.88 -6.56
CA ALA A 192 15.60 -3.16 -6.91
C ALA A 192 15.26 -3.21 -8.40
N GLU A 193 15.50 -4.35 -9.05
CA GLU A 193 15.15 -4.56 -10.46
C GLU A 193 14.07 -5.62 -10.62
N ILE A 194 13.12 -5.38 -11.50
CA ILE A 194 12.19 -6.40 -12.00
C ILE A 194 12.96 -7.37 -12.89
N ILE A 195 13.13 -8.59 -12.41
CA ILE A 195 13.86 -9.65 -13.12
C ILE A 195 12.92 -10.53 -13.95
N GLU A 196 11.65 -10.61 -13.57
CA GLU A 196 10.65 -11.45 -14.22
C GLU A 196 9.23 -10.89 -14.02
N VAL A 197 8.42 -11.01 -15.06
CA VAL A 197 6.97 -10.79 -15.02
C VAL A 197 6.32 -11.98 -15.71
N ILE A 198 5.35 -12.61 -15.06
CA ILE A 198 4.55 -13.71 -15.59
C ILE A 198 3.09 -13.21 -15.69
N PRO A 199 2.66 -12.72 -16.86
CA PRO A 199 1.34 -12.09 -16.99
C PRO A 199 0.17 -13.03 -16.69
N GLU A 200 0.29 -14.32 -17.01
CA GLU A 200 -0.76 -15.33 -16.84
C GLU A 200 -1.14 -15.52 -15.36
N SER A 201 -0.14 -15.47 -14.47
CA SER A 201 -0.32 -15.56 -13.01
C SER A 201 -0.20 -14.21 -12.31
N GLN A 202 -0.11 -13.12 -13.08
CA GLN A 202 0.06 -11.74 -12.61
C GLN A 202 1.17 -11.60 -11.55
N SER A 203 2.26 -12.35 -11.74
CA SER A 203 3.36 -12.48 -10.79
C SER A 203 4.56 -11.64 -11.23
N ILE A 204 5.26 -11.02 -10.27
CA ILE A 204 6.45 -10.21 -10.51
C ILE A 204 7.53 -10.64 -9.52
N SER A 205 8.76 -10.80 -10.02
CA SER A 205 9.93 -11.05 -9.17
C SER A 205 10.87 -9.84 -9.24
N LEU A 206 11.31 -9.36 -8.08
CA LEU A 206 12.25 -8.26 -7.93
C LEU A 206 13.54 -8.75 -7.28
N SER A 207 14.69 -8.27 -7.74
CA SER A 207 16.00 -8.55 -7.15
C SER A 207 16.62 -7.27 -6.61
N LEU A 208 17.14 -7.29 -5.38
CA LEU A 208 17.85 -6.16 -4.82
C LEU A 208 19.21 -5.96 -5.53
N THR A 209 19.48 -4.75 -6.00
CA THR A 209 20.72 -4.46 -6.75
C THR A 209 21.93 -4.21 -5.84
N ARG A 210 21.66 -3.88 -4.57
CA ARG A 210 22.64 -3.72 -3.48
C ARG A 210 22.12 -4.29 -2.17
N THR A 211 23.01 -4.44 -1.19
CA THR A 211 22.63 -4.77 0.19
C THR A 211 22.08 -3.52 0.86
N LEU A 212 20.86 -3.61 1.38
CA LEU A 212 20.17 -2.52 2.09
C LEU A 212 20.38 -2.63 3.61
N CYS A 213 20.31 -3.85 4.15
CA CYS A 213 20.57 -4.21 5.53
C CYS A 213 20.96 -5.71 5.62
N PRO A 214 21.35 -6.26 6.79
CA PRO A 214 21.69 -7.67 6.93
C PRO A 214 20.59 -8.66 6.49
N GLU A 215 19.32 -8.27 6.60
CA GLU A 215 18.13 -9.06 6.24
C GLU A 215 17.69 -8.85 4.78
N ALA A 216 18.19 -7.80 4.13
CA ALA A 216 17.86 -7.39 2.76
C ALA A 216 19.14 -7.26 1.92
N LYS A 217 19.62 -8.38 1.37
CA LYS A 217 20.95 -8.49 0.72
C LYS A 217 20.87 -8.34 -0.80
N ARG A 218 21.96 -7.87 -1.42
CA ARG A 218 22.12 -7.87 -2.88
C ARG A 218 21.81 -9.24 -3.47
N GLY A 219 21.03 -9.28 -4.55
CA GLY A 219 20.62 -10.49 -5.25
C GLY A 219 19.49 -11.27 -4.58
N GLN A 220 19.01 -10.82 -3.41
CA GLN A 220 17.82 -11.41 -2.80
C GLN A 220 16.60 -11.13 -3.69
N VAL A 221 15.88 -12.19 -4.00
CA VAL A 221 14.66 -12.13 -4.80
C VAL A 221 13.46 -12.03 -3.88
N LEU A 222 12.61 -11.03 -4.13
CA LEU A 222 11.31 -10.87 -3.51
C LEU A 222 10.23 -11.07 -4.57
N HIS A 223 9.16 -11.76 -4.17
CA HIS A 223 8.03 -12.03 -5.04
C HIS A 223 6.87 -11.11 -4.69
N GLY A 224 6.17 -10.69 -5.74
CA GLY A 224 4.97 -9.91 -5.64
C GLY A 224 3.99 -10.25 -6.74
N SER A 225 2.89 -9.52 -6.73
CA SER A 225 1.82 -9.65 -7.72
C SER A 225 1.24 -8.28 -8.04
N TYR A 226 0.64 -8.17 -9.22
CA TYR A 226 -0.13 -6.99 -9.62
C TYR A 226 -1.53 -7.43 -9.98
N HIS A 227 -2.52 -6.57 -9.76
CA HIS A 227 -3.93 -6.92 -9.94
C HIS A 227 -4.64 -5.72 -10.56
N PRO A 228 -5.21 -5.85 -11.78
CA PRO A 228 -6.12 -4.85 -12.31
C PRO A 228 -7.29 -4.67 -11.35
N HIS A 229 -7.53 -3.44 -10.94
CA HIS A 229 -8.58 -3.14 -9.97
C HIS A 229 -9.18 -1.78 -10.25
N ARG A 230 -10.48 -1.78 -10.55
CA ARG A 230 -11.25 -0.56 -10.88
C ARG A 230 -10.60 0.17 -12.07
N ASP A 231 -10.15 1.40 -11.84
CA ASP A 231 -9.57 2.28 -12.86
C ASP A 231 -8.04 2.20 -12.91
N GLY A 232 -7.43 1.34 -12.10
CA GLY A 232 -5.97 1.22 -11.97
C GLY A 232 -5.53 -0.19 -11.60
N PHE A 233 -4.45 -0.26 -10.83
CA PHE A 233 -3.84 -1.52 -10.38
C PHE A 233 -3.48 -1.39 -8.90
N PHE A 234 -3.65 -2.46 -8.15
CA PHE A 234 -2.88 -2.59 -6.91
C PHE A 234 -1.78 -3.64 -7.07
N THR A 235 -0.71 -3.46 -6.33
CA THR A 235 0.41 -4.38 -6.27
C THR A 235 0.63 -4.83 -4.84
N LEU A 236 1.22 -6.01 -4.69
CA LEU A 236 1.54 -6.59 -3.39
C LEU A 236 2.93 -7.19 -3.43
N VAL A 237 3.69 -6.93 -2.37
CA VAL A 237 4.90 -7.67 -2.06
C VAL A 237 4.66 -8.37 -0.72
N GLY A 238 4.65 -9.69 -0.75
CA GLY A 238 4.42 -10.53 0.42
C GLY A 238 5.48 -11.61 0.47
N TYR A 239 6.20 -11.70 1.59
CA TYR A 239 7.22 -12.71 1.78
C TYR A 239 6.87 -13.61 2.96
N SER A 240 6.83 -14.90 2.69
CA SER A 240 6.95 -15.94 3.71
C SER A 240 8.11 -16.82 3.24
N PRO A 241 9.23 -16.92 3.99
CA PRO A 241 10.22 -17.92 3.67
C PRO A 241 9.53 -19.28 3.77
N LYS A 242 9.51 -20.03 2.66
CA LYS A 242 9.19 -21.46 2.77
C LYS A 242 10.27 -22.07 3.67
N ASN A 243 9.85 -22.60 4.82
CA ASN A 243 10.68 -23.46 5.65
C ASN A 243 11.27 -24.62 4.83
#